data_AF-A0A6I8M3N2-F1
#
_entry.id   AF-A0A6I8M3N2-F1
#
_cell.length_a   1.000
_cell.length_b   1.000
_cell.length_c   1.000
_cell.angle_alpha   90.00
_cell.angle_beta   90.00
_cell.angle_gamma   90.00
#
_symmetry.space_group_name_H-M   'P 1'
#
loop_
_entity.id
_entity.type
_entity.pdbx_description
1 polymer ?
#
loop_
_entity_poly.entity_id
_entity_poly.type
_entity_poly.pdbx_seq_one_letter_code
_entity_poly.pdbx_strand_id
1 'polypeptide(L)'
;MAARFRSSCLSLGVVSVAGGVLVGFGISIGGVLLPGRSGAMLVSTVATGVSLGLFVLVSGVTMTLARGWVTTLPQGHLLDRRKSALALYPLGVPAGAGLFASSIFYVTFTARFTWSAEEVTRTVHLVTPGIAAYLFLPAIAVVLCMVNLVVGWPLFRPSQRTIQRYAR
;
A
#
# COMPACT_ATOMS: atom_id res chain seq x y z
N MET A 1 -13.46 3.90 23.17
CA MET A 1 -12.93 4.37 21.86
C MET A 1 -11.63 3.63 21.46
N ALA A 2 -10.68 3.39 22.38
CA ALA A 2 -9.47 2.63 22.08
C ALA A 2 -9.69 1.16 21.68
N ALA A 3 -10.72 0.47 22.21
CA ALA A 3 -11.03 -0.89 21.78
C ALA A 3 -11.46 -0.95 20.30
N ARG A 4 -12.28 0.00 19.84
CA ARG A 4 -12.64 0.15 18.42
C ARG A 4 -11.42 0.50 17.57
N PHE A 5 -10.56 1.39 18.05
CA PHE A 5 -9.31 1.74 17.38
C PHE A 5 -8.35 0.55 17.23
N ARG A 6 -8.15 -0.24 18.29
CA ARG A 6 -7.34 -1.47 18.25
C ARG A 6 -7.92 -2.52 17.30
N SER A 7 -9.24 -2.64 17.23
CA SER A 7 -9.92 -3.53 16.30
C SER A 7 -9.69 -3.08 14.85
N SER A 8 -9.95 -1.80 14.55
CA SER A 8 -9.78 -1.22 13.21
C SER A 8 -8.34 -1.25 12.71
N CYS A 9 -7.34 -0.93 13.54
CA CYS A 9 -5.92 -1.00 13.14
C CYS A 9 -5.49 -2.43 12.80
N LEU A 10 -6.00 -3.45 13.51
CA LEU A 10 -5.67 -4.83 13.16
C LEU A 10 -6.40 -5.30 11.93
N SER A 11 -7.70 -5.01 11.78
CA SER A 11 -8.41 -5.40 10.57
C SER A 11 -7.76 -4.77 9.35
N LEU A 12 -7.42 -3.47 9.41
CA LEU A 12 -6.74 -2.76 8.34
C LEU A 12 -5.31 -3.27 8.11
N GLY A 13 -4.58 -3.57 9.18
CA GLY A 13 -3.24 -4.16 9.09
C GLY A 13 -3.26 -5.53 8.42
N VAL A 14 -4.17 -6.41 8.80
CA VAL A 14 -4.35 -7.74 8.19
C VAL A 14 -4.78 -7.64 6.73
N VAL A 15 -5.75 -6.77 6.43
CA VAL A 15 -6.19 -6.50 5.04
C VAL A 15 -5.04 -5.97 4.19
N SER A 16 -4.22 -5.08 4.75
CA SER A 16 -3.06 -4.53 4.04
C SER A 16 -1.98 -5.58 3.83
N VAL A 17 -1.70 -6.44 4.83
CA VAL A 17 -0.75 -7.55 4.65
C VAL A 17 -1.23 -8.50 3.54
N ALA A 18 -2.50 -8.91 3.58
CA ALA A 18 -3.08 -9.75 2.54
C ALA A 18 -3.04 -9.07 1.16
N GLY A 19 -3.37 -7.78 1.10
CA GLY A 19 -3.30 -6.97 -0.11
C GLY A 19 -1.88 -6.84 -0.65
N GLY A 20 -0.88 -6.66 0.21
CA GLY A 20 0.53 -6.58 -0.19
C GLY A 20 1.05 -7.89 -0.77
N VAL A 21 0.68 -9.04 -0.17
CA VAL A 21 0.96 -10.37 -0.73
C VAL A 21 0.29 -10.51 -2.11
N LEU A 22 -1.00 -10.18 -2.19
CA LEU A 22 -1.77 -10.29 -3.44
C LEU A 22 -1.18 -9.41 -4.55
N VAL A 23 -0.76 -8.18 -4.24
CA VAL A 23 -0.13 -7.27 -5.21
C VAL A 23 1.24 -7.79 -5.63
N GLY A 24 2.09 -8.21 -4.69
CA GLY A 24 3.43 -8.72 -4.99
C GLY A 24 3.40 -9.97 -5.86
N PHE A 25 2.59 -10.97 -5.48
CA PHE A 25 2.44 -12.20 -6.25
C PHE A 25 1.61 -12.00 -7.52
N GLY A 26 0.52 -11.23 -7.44
CA GLY A 26 -0.36 -10.97 -8.57
C GLY A 26 0.35 -10.25 -9.71
N ILE A 27 1.21 -9.27 -9.41
CA ILE A 27 2.01 -8.59 -10.43
C ILE A 27 3.11 -9.51 -10.98
N SER A 28 3.74 -10.32 -10.12
CA SER A 28 4.79 -11.27 -10.56
C SER A 28 4.23 -12.35 -11.50
N ILE A 29 3.10 -12.95 -11.14
CA ILE A 29 2.43 -13.99 -11.95
C ILE A 29 1.78 -13.36 -13.19
N GLY A 30 1.08 -12.24 -13.01
CA GLY A 30 0.42 -11.53 -14.11
C GLY A 30 1.42 -11.07 -15.19
N GLY A 31 2.61 -10.60 -14.78
CA GLY A 31 3.68 -10.23 -15.70
C GLY A 31 4.12 -11.38 -16.62
N VAL A 32 4.13 -12.63 -16.12
CA VAL A 32 4.51 -13.82 -16.90
C VAL A 32 3.41 -14.28 -17.87
N LEU A 33 2.15 -13.93 -17.57
CA LEU A 33 0.98 -14.28 -18.36
C LEU A 33 0.65 -13.25 -19.45
N LEU A 34 1.23 -12.05 -19.39
CA LEU A 34 1.02 -11.02 -20.39
C LEU A 34 1.78 -11.34 -21.70
N PRO A 35 1.17 -11.07 -22.87
CA PRO A 35 1.86 -11.18 -24.16
C PRO A 35 3.02 -10.17 -24.25
N GLY A 36 4.15 -10.56 -24.84
CA GLY A 36 5.37 -9.74 -24.91
C GLY A 36 6.41 -10.05 -23.81
N ARG A 37 6.71 -11.35 -23.61
CA ARG A 37 7.53 -11.91 -22.52
C ARG A 37 8.99 -11.46 -22.44
N SER A 38 9.54 -10.79 -23.45
CA SER A 38 10.95 -10.43 -23.49
C SER A 38 11.15 -8.91 -23.47
N GLY A 39 11.87 -8.40 -22.47
CA GLY A 39 12.40 -7.03 -22.49
C GLY A 39 12.63 -6.42 -21.12
N ALA A 40 13.55 -5.47 -21.04
CA ALA A 40 13.88 -4.71 -19.83
C ALA A 40 12.66 -4.03 -19.18
N MET A 41 11.64 -3.68 -19.98
CA MET A 41 10.39 -3.10 -19.48
C MET A 41 9.50 -4.07 -18.70
N LEU A 42 9.62 -5.40 -18.90
CA LEU A 42 8.88 -6.40 -18.09
C LEU A 42 9.50 -6.51 -16.71
N VAL A 43 10.83 -6.55 -16.68
CA VAL A 43 11.61 -6.62 -15.45
C VAL A 43 11.32 -5.39 -14.58
N SER A 44 11.21 -4.20 -15.19
CA SER A 44 10.90 -2.98 -14.45
C SER A 44 9.46 -2.93 -13.91
N THR A 45 8.44 -3.36 -14.67
CA THR A 45 7.05 -3.45 -14.16
C THR A 45 6.91 -4.50 -13.05
N VAL A 46 7.55 -5.66 -13.19
CA VAL A 46 7.54 -6.69 -12.15
C VAL A 46 8.27 -6.20 -10.89
N ALA A 47 9.47 -5.62 -11.03
CA ALA A 47 10.24 -5.10 -9.89
C ALA A 47 9.51 -3.99 -9.13
N THR A 48 8.87 -3.06 -9.86
CA THR A 48 8.05 -2.00 -9.25
C THR A 48 6.82 -2.56 -8.57
N GLY A 49 6.15 -3.54 -9.17
CA GLY A 49 5.01 -4.22 -8.56
C GLY A 49 5.34 -5.00 -7.28
N VAL A 50 6.47 -5.71 -7.26
CA VAL A 50 6.97 -6.39 -6.05
C VAL A 50 7.29 -5.37 -4.96
N SER A 51 7.92 -4.25 -5.34
CA SER A 51 8.25 -3.16 -4.42
C SER A 51 6.98 -2.53 -3.83
N LEU A 52 5.93 -2.32 -4.64
CA LEU A 52 4.59 -1.92 -4.19
C LEU A 52 4.01 -2.91 -3.17
N GLY A 53 4.07 -4.21 -3.45
CA GLY A 53 3.63 -5.24 -2.51
C GLY A 53 4.38 -5.17 -1.17
N LEU A 54 5.70 -4.96 -1.20
CA LEU A 54 6.52 -4.79 0.00
C LEU A 54 6.18 -3.52 0.79
N PHE A 55 5.92 -2.39 0.12
CA PHE A 55 5.50 -1.17 0.79
C PHE A 55 4.16 -1.35 1.52
N VAL A 56 3.19 -1.99 0.87
CA VAL A 56 1.90 -2.30 1.50
C VAL A 56 2.08 -3.27 2.68
N LEU A 57 2.96 -4.26 2.55
CA LEU A 57 3.30 -5.19 3.65
C LEU A 57 3.89 -4.45 4.85
N VAL A 58 4.88 -3.59 4.65
CA VAL A 58 5.50 -2.80 5.73
C VAL A 58 4.44 -1.90 6.39
N SER A 59 3.59 -1.26 5.59
CA SER A 59 2.49 -0.43 6.09
C SER A 59 1.49 -1.24 6.92
N GLY A 60 1.12 -2.45 6.45
CA GLY A 60 0.19 -3.35 7.11
C GLY A 60 0.72 -3.92 8.42
N VAL A 61 1.98 -4.39 8.44
CA VAL A 61 2.66 -4.85 9.66
C VAL A 61 2.77 -3.74 10.69
N THR A 62 3.05 -2.52 10.24
CA THR A 62 3.10 -1.36 11.13
C THR A 62 1.73 -1.09 11.77
N MET A 63 0.65 -1.22 11.00
CA MET A 63 -0.72 -1.11 11.49
C MET A 63 -1.10 -2.20 12.51
N THR A 64 -0.66 -3.44 12.31
CA THR A 64 -0.92 -4.52 13.30
C THR A 64 -0.16 -4.28 14.60
N LEU A 65 1.07 -3.73 14.53
CA LEU A 65 1.90 -3.39 15.68
C LEU A 65 1.45 -2.11 16.42
N ALA A 66 0.66 -1.24 15.76
CA ALA A 66 0.18 0.03 16.34
C ALA A 66 -0.61 -0.15 17.65
N ARG A 67 -1.16 -1.35 17.89
CA ARG A 67 -1.84 -1.72 19.14
C ARG A 67 -0.95 -1.56 20.39
N GLY A 68 0.35 -1.81 20.24
CA GLY A 68 1.34 -1.74 21.32
C GLY A 68 1.74 -0.31 21.69
N TRP A 69 1.24 0.70 20.98
CA TRP A 69 1.57 2.11 21.23
C TRP A 69 0.54 2.81 22.13
N VAL A 70 -0.58 2.13 22.41
CA VAL A 70 -1.60 2.59 23.36
C VAL A 70 -1.49 1.75 24.62
N THR A 71 -0.90 2.30 25.69
CA THR A 71 -0.91 1.67 27.02
C THR A 71 -2.23 1.96 27.70
N THR A 72 -2.90 0.91 28.17
CA THR A 72 -4.15 1.00 28.93
C THR A 72 -3.80 0.96 30.42
N LEU A 73 -4.03 2.06 31.14
CA LEU A 73 -3.93 2.11 32.59
C LEU A 73 -5.33 1.97 33.23
N PRO A 74 -5.43 1.57 34.51
CA PRO A 74 -6.71 1.50 35.22
C PRO A 74 -7.51 2.82 35.24
N GLN A 75 -6.84 3.95 35.03
CA GLN A 75 -7.40 5.31 35.10
C GLN A 75 -7.49 6.02 33.73
N GLY A 76 -7.18 5.33 32.62
CA GLY A 76 -7.20 5.95 31.29
C GLY A 76 -6.33 5.25 30.26
N HIS A 77 -6.09 5.90 29.12
CA HIS A 77 -5.22 5.39 28.06
C HIS A 77 -4.11 6.42 27.80
N LEU A 78 -2.87 5.97 27.66
CA LEU A 78 -1.75 6.83 27.30
C LEU A 78 -1.20 6.39 25.95
N LEU A 79 -1.01 7.37 25.06
CA LEU A 79 -0.30 7.16 23.81
C LEU A 79 1.18 7.39 24.05
N ASP A 80 2.02 6.41 23.74
CA ASP A 80 3.46 6.58 23.82
C ASP A 80 3.96 7.41 22.63
N ARG A 81 4.19 8.71 22.88
CA ARG A 81 4.57 9.71 21.87
C ARG A 81 5.86 9.35 21.13
N ARG A 82 6.77 8.61 21.77
CA ARG A 82 8.06 8.22 21.17
C ARG A 82 7.86 7.10 20.15
N LYS A 83 7.04 6.11 20.48
CA LYS A 83 6.70 5.00 19.57
C LYS A 83 5.83 5.48 18.42
N SER A 84 4.92 6.41 18.68
CA SER A 84 4.06 6.98 17.64
C SER A 84 4.82 7.85 16.64
N ALA A 85 5.84 8.59 17.08
CA ALA A 85 6.70 9.36 16.17
C ALA A 85 7.53 8.46 15.25
N LEU A 86 8.06 7.35 15.76
CA LEU A 86 8.84 6.39 14.97
C LEU A 86 8.00 5.67 13.91
N ALA A 87 6.70 5.52 14.15
CA ALA A 87 5.76 4.91 13.23
C ALA A 87 5.45 5.76 11.97
N LEU A 88 5.90 7.02 11.93
CA LEU A 88 5.63 7.93 10.82
C LEU A 88 6.39 7.51 9.57
N TYR A 89 7.62 7.03 9.73
CA TYR A 89 8.43 6.54 8.63
C TYR A 89 7.80 5.31 7.95
N PRO A 90 7.47 4.22 8.67
CA PRO A 90 6.91 3.02 8.05
C PRO A 90 5.45 3.14 7.57
N LEU A 91 4.79 4.29 7.75
CA LEU A 91 3.47 4.58 7.14
C LEU A 91 3.58 5.64 6.02
N GLY A 92 4.34 6.71 6.25
CA GLY A 92 4.54 7.79 5.29
C GLY A 92 5.41 7.40 4.09
N VAL A 93 6.52 6.69 4.33
CA VAL A 93 7.42 6.26 3.24
C VAL A 93 6.70 5.30 2.29
N PRO A 94 5.99 4.25 2.74
CA PRO A 94 5.20 3.41 1.85
C PRO A 94 4.11 4.13 1.05
N ALA A 95 3.47 5.15 1.64
CA ALA A 95 2.46 5.94 0.93
C ALA A 95 3.08 6.80 -0.18
N GLY A 96 4.17 7.51 0.11
CA GLY A 96 4.87 8.33 -0.88
C GLY A 96 5.58 7.49 -1.94
N ALA A 97 6.33 6.48 -1.52
CA ALA A 97 7.03 5.56 -2.42
C ALA A 97 6.05 4.71 -3.24
N GLY A 98 4.91 4.32 -2.67
CA GLY A 98 3.84 3.63 -3.38
C GLY A 98 3.25 4.47 -4.52
N LEU A 99 2.98 5.75 -4.29
CA LEU A 99 2.56 6.67 -5.36
C LEU A 99 3.58 6.71 -6.48
N PHE A 100 4.85 6.96 -6.13
CA PHE A 100 5.93 7.06 -7.11
C PHE A 100 6.12 5.76 -7.90
N ALA A 101 6.15 4.61 -7.22
CA ALA A 101 6.27 3.30 -7.85
C ALA A 101 5.08 2.98 -8.75
N SER A 102 3.86 3.36 -8.36
CA SER A 102 2.66 3.19 -9.21
C SER A 102 2.74 4.04 -10.48
N SER A 103 3.24 5.27 -10.38
CA SER A 103 3.43 6.14 -11.54
C SER A 103 4.45 5.54 -12.51
N ILE A 104 5.59 5.05 -11.99
CA ILE A 104 6.58 4.36 -12.81
C ILE A 104 5.95 3.14 -13.49
N PHE A 105 5.20 2.33 -12.74
CA PHE A 105 4.52 1.16 -13.29
C PHE A 105 3.58 1.51 -14.44
N TYR A 106 2.73 2.53 -14.29
CA TYR A 106 1.82 2.93 -15.36
C TYR A 106 2.57 3.49 -16.57
N VAL A 107 3.62 4.30 -16.35
CA VAL A 107 4.44 4.83 -17.44
C VAL A 107 5.15 3.70 -18.19
N THR A 108 5.78 2.76 -17.50
CA THR A 108 6.50 1.65 -18.17
C THR A 108 5.55 0.67 -18.83
N PHE A 109 4.36 0.44 -18.25
CA PHE A 109 3.33 -0.40 -18.86
C PHE A 109 2.74 0.26 -20.11
N THR A 110 2.35 1.53 -20.05
CA THR A 110 1.78 2.27 -21.21
C THR A 110 2.81 2.51 -22.31
N ALA A 111 4.06 2.77 -21.95
CA ALA A 111 5.19 2.90 -22.88
C ALA A 111 5.33 1.70 -23.82
N ARG A 112 5.03 0.48 -23.35
CA ARG A 112 5.01 -0.71 -24.21
C ARG A 112 3.98 -0.59 -25.33
N PHE A 113 2.79 -0.06 -25.05
CA PHE A 113 1.73 0.09 -26.04
C PHE A 113 1.95 1.31 -26.95
N THR A 114 2.58 2.38 -26.45
CA THR A 114 2.77 3.61 -27.22
C THR A 114 4.06 3.65 -28.04
N TRP A 115 5.12 2.94 -27.61
CA TRP A 115 6.44 3.00 -28.26
C TRP A 115 6.91 1.69 -28.89
N SER A 116 6.23 0.55 -28.68
CA SER A 116 6.56 -0.63 -29.49
C SER A 116 6.01 -0.44 -30.90
N ALA A 117 6.90 -0.25 -31.86
CA ALA A 117 6.59 -0.14 -33.29
C ALA A 117 6.19 -1.50 -33.93
N GLU A 118 6.05 -2.57 -33.13
CA GLU A 118 5.91 -3.94 -33.62
C GLU A 118 4.47 -4.36 -33.95
N GLU A 119 3.44 -3.58 -33.59
CA GLU A 119 2.04 -3.91 -33.87
C GLU A 119 1.22 -2.72 -34.41
N VAL A 120 1.69 -2.05 -35.47
CA VAL A 120 0.94 -1.00 -36.19
C VAL A 120 -0.34 -1.53 -36.88
N THR A 121 -0.61 -2.83 -36.84
CA THR A 121 -1.79 -3.46 -37.49
C THR A 121 -2.98 -3.77 -36.57
N ARG A 122 -2.86 -3.63 -35.24
CA ARG A 122 -4.00 -3.79 -34.31
C ARG A 122 -4.38 -2.47 -33.66
N THR A 123 -5.29 -1.74 -34.31
CA THR A 123 -5.90 -0.51 -33.78
C THR A 123 -6.83 -0.75 -32.57
N VAL A 124 -7.02 -2.00 -32.13
CA VAL A 124 -7.86 -2.35 -30.98
C VAL A 124 -7.15 -3.40 -30.12
N HIS A 125 -6.53 -2.98 -29.02
CA HIS A 125 -6.10 -3.91 -27.98
C HIS A 125 -7.32 -4.32 -27.17
N LEU A 126 -7.71 -5.60 -27.28
CA LEU A 126 -8.81 -6.16 -26.49
C LEU A 126 -8.41 -6.12 -25.01
N VAL A 127 -9.06 -5.25 -24.22
CA VAL A 127 -8.87 -5.21 -22.76
C VAL A 127 -9.52 -6.47 -22.19
N THR A 128 -8.70 -7.50 -22.01
CA THR A 128 -9.16 -8.70 -21.31
C THR A 128 -9.32 -8.40 -19.82
N PRO A 129 -10.26 -9.05 -19.12
CA PRO A 129 -10.45 -8.87 -17.67
C PRO A 129 -9.15 -9.06 -16.86
N GLY A 130 -8.23 -9.91 -17.34
CA GLY A 130 -6.92 -10.11 -16.73
C GLY A 130 -6.00 -8.89 -16.80
N ILE A 131 -5.98 -8.17 -17.93
CA ILE A 131 -5.21 -6.92 -18.08
C ILE A 131 -5.79 -5.83 -17.19
N ALA A 132 -7.12 -5.71 -17.14
CA ALA A 132 -7.80 -4.78 -16.25
C ALA A 132 -7.45 -5.09 -14.77
N ALA A 133 -7.56 -6.35 -14.35
CA ALA A 133 -7.19 -6.76 -12.99
C ALA A 133 -5.73 -6.45 -12.67
N TYR A 134 -4.81 -6.69 -13.60
CA TYR A 134 -3.39 -6.36 -13.45
C TYR A 134 -3.13 -4.86 -13.25
N LEU A 135 -3.84 -4.00 -14.00
CA LEU A 135 -3.76 -2.55 -13.87
C LEU A 135 -4.36 -2.01 -12.56
N PHE A 136 -5.31 -2.72 -11.95
CA PHE A 136 -5.89 -2.30 -10.67
C PHE A 136 -4.98 -2.59 -9.47
N LEU A 137 -4.06 -3.55 -9.56
CA LEU A 137 -3.20 -3.95 -8.42
C LEU A 137 -2.35 -2.79 -7.85
N PRO A 138 -1.65 -1.97 -8.65
CA PRO A 138 -0.95 -0.80 -8.15
C PRO A 138 -1.88 0.24 -7.51
N ALA A 139 -3.07 0.45 -8.07
CA ALA A 139 -4.06 1.37 -7.50
C ALA A 139 -4.53 0.91 -6.12
N ILE A 140 -4.83 -0.39 -5.98
CA ILE A 140 -5.22 -1.00 -4.70
C ILE A 140 -4.10 -0.82 -3.67
N ALA A 141 -2.85 -1.07 -4.07
CA ALA A 141 -1.68 -0.89 -3.20
C ALA A 141 -1.56 0.55 -2.68
N VAL A 142 -1.68 1.55 -3.56
CA VAL A 142 -1.63 2.96 -3.18
C VAL A 142 -2.78 3.32 -2.25
N VAL A 143 -4.00 2.88 -2.55
CA VAL A 143 -5.18 3.13 -1.71
C VAL A 143 -4.97 2.55 -0.32
N LEU A 144 -4.48 1.31 -0.20
CA LEU A 144 -4.19 0.69 1.10
C LEU A 144 -3.13 1.47 1.88
N CYS A 145 -2.03 1.86 1.24
CA CYS A 145 -1.01 2.68 1.90
C CYS A 145 -1.55 4.04 2.36
N MET A 146 -2.39 4.69 1.57
CA MET A 146 -3.02 5.97 1.91
C MET A 146 -4.03 5.83 3.04
N VAL A 147 -4.87 4.79 3.01
CA VAL A 147 -5.80 4.49 4.10
C VAL A 147 -5.04 4.24 5.40
N ASN A 148 -3.96 3.45 5.36
CA ASN A 148 -3.12 3.23 6.54
C ASN A 148 -2.47 4.51 7.03
N LEU A 149 -2.00 5.39 6.13
CA LEU A 149 -1.46 6.69 6.51
C LEU A 149 -2.52 7.58 7.17
N VAL A 150 -3.72 7.67 6.59
CA VAL A 150 -4.82 8.51 7.10
C VAL A 150 -5.37 7.98 8.42
N VAL A 151 -5.57 6.67 8.54
CA VAL A 151 -6.03 6.03 9.78
C VAL A 151 -4.95 6.03 10.85
N GLY A 152 -3.68 5.95 10.46
CA GLY A 152 -2.53 6.06 11.35
C GLY A 152 -2.21 7.51 11.73
N TRP A 153 -2.68 8.48 10.95
CA TRP A 153 -2.41 9.91 11.14
C TRP A 153 -2.68 10.44 12.56
N PRO A 154 -3.78 10.06 13.23
CA PRO A 154 -4.05 10.48 14.61
C PRO A 154 -2.96 10.07 15.61
N LEU A 155 -2.13 9.06 15.30
CA LEU A 155 -0.98 8.65 16.12
C LEU A 155 0.17 9.67 16.05
N PHE A 156 0.28 10.41 14.94
CA PHE A 156 1.36 11.36 14.69
C PHE A 156 1.10 12.75 15.26
N ARG A 157 -0.18 13.14 15.34
CA ARG A 157 -0.63 14.38 15.99
C ARG A 157 -1.80 14.08 16.90
N PRO A 158 -1.56 13.51 18.10
CA PRO A 158 -2.63 13.38 19.08
C PRO A 158 -3.12 14.80 19.41
N SER A 159 -4.36 15.13 19.02
CA SER A 159 -4.93 16.45 19.31
C SER A 159 -5.04 16.63 20.83
N GLN A 160 -4.91 17.85 21.35
CA GLN A 160 -5.06 18.08 22.80
C GLN A 160 -6.41 17.56 23.34
N ARG A 161 -7.48 17.63 22.54
CA ARG A 161 -8.80 17.04 22.87
C ARG A 161 -8.77 15.51 22.92
N THR A 162 -7.99 14.88 22.04
CA THR A 162 -7.81 13.42 22.02
C THR A 162 -7.00 12.97 23.24
N ILE A 163 -5.95 13.70 23.61
CA ILE A 163 -5.17 13.45 24.83
C ILE A 163 -6.05 13.59 26.08
N GLN A 164 -6.85 14.65 26.17
CA GLN A 164 -7.77 14.87 27.30
C GLN A 164 -8.88 13.83 27.41
N ARG A 165 -9.38 13.30 26.29
CA ARG A 165 -10.38 12.20 26.27
C ARG A 165 -9.80 10.83 26.63
N TYR A 166 -8.48 10.67 26.53
CA TYR A 166 -7.80 9.46 26.96
C TYR A 166 -7.31 9.55 28.41
N ALA A 167 -7.21 10.77 28.97
CA ALA A 167 -6.83 11.03 30.37
C ALA A 167 -8.03 11.10 31.35
N ARG A 168 -9.28 10.95 30.87
CA ARG A 168 -10.49 10.75 31.68
C ARG A 168 -11.02 9.34 31.46
#